data_AF-K6VW57-F1
#
_entry.id   AF-K6VW57-F1
#
_cell.length_a   1.000
_cell.length_b   1.000
_cell.length_c   1.000
_cell.angle_alpha   90.00
_cell.angle_beta   90.00
_cell.angle_gamma   90.00
#
_symmetry.space_group_name_H-M   'P 1'
#
loop_
_entity.id
_entity.type
_entity.pdbx_description
1 polymer ?
#
loop_
_entity_poly.entity_id
_entity_poly.type
_entity_poly.pdbx_seq_one_letter_code
_entity_poly.pdbx_strand_id
1 'polypeptide(L)'
;MTGSTRAPLTAKQATEVVADPWRVVADKLVAAYRTGSMVRGLEFVAKIVDAAEEADHHPDVDLRYGSVHLTLTTHSAHQLTEADVALANRITGIAAEMALEKLADPVTAIELAIDAMDIGAIRPFWQAVLGYSDGNDKELAELADPAGRLPSVWFQQMDEPRPQRNRIHFDLCLPHDEVHERLQAAITAGGQLLSDEFAPAWWILADSEGNEICLCTWQEKTD
;
A
#
# COMPACT_ATOMS: atom_id res chain seq x y z
N MET A 1 -6.76 -21.39 -24.75
CA MET A 1 -5.98 -20.45 -23.94
C MET A 1 -6.00 -19.10 -24.65
N THR A 2 -7.07 -18.33 -24.47
CA THR A 2 -7.11 -16.93 -24.91
C THR A 2 -6.50 -16.10 -23.78
N GLY A 3 -5.19 -16.17 -23.63
CA GLY A 3 -4.49 -15.37 -22.63
C GLY A 3 -4.62 -13.89 -23.04
N SER A 4 -5.16 -13.06 -22.14
CA SER A 4 -5.16 -11.61 -22.33
C SER A 4 -3.71 -11.15 -22.53
N THR A 5 -3.50 -10.23 -23.46
CA THR A 5 -2.20 -9.60 -23.68
C THR A 5 -1.81 -8.79 -22.44
N ARG A 6 -0.52 -8.75 -22.06
CA ARG A 6 -0.03 -7.88 -20.98
C ARG A 6 0.33 -6.48 -21.52
N ALA A 7 -0.47 -5.97 -22.47
CA ALA A 7 -0.21 -4.67 -23.07
C ALA A 7 -0.51 -3.55 -22.05
N PRO A 8 0.37 -2.55 -21.91
CA PRO A 8 0.16 -1.44 -20.98
C PRO A 8 -1.12 -0.66 -21.27
N LEU A 9 -1.83 -0.25 -20.21
CA LEU A 9 -3.00 0.62 -20.28
C LEU A 9 -2.79 1.88 -19.44
N THR A 10 -3.22 3.02 -19.98
CA THR A 10 -3.40 4.23 -19.17
C THR A 10 -4.59 4.09 -18.23
N ALA A 11 -4.60 4.85 -17.12
CA ALA A 11 -5.74 4.92 -16.21
C ALA A 11 -7.07 5.24 -16.93
N LYS A 12 -7.02 6.13 -17.93
CA LYS A 12 -8.18 6.47 -18.76
C LYS A 12 -8.70 5.27 -19.55
N GLN A 13 -7.81 4.58 -20.27
CA GLN A 13 -8.19 3.40 -21.06
C GLN A 13 -8.78 2.32 -20.16
N ALA A 14 -8.13 2.00 -19.03
CA ALA A 14 -8.63 1.02 -18.08
C ALA A 14 -10.02 1.40 -17.52
N THR A 15 -10.21 2.66 -17.15
CA THR A 15 -11.51 3.17 -16.65
C THR A 15 -12.63 3.03 -17.68
N GLU A 16 -12.34 3.24 -18.97
CA GLU A 16 -13.33 3.16 -20.04
C GLU A 16 -13.82 1.73 -20.32
N VAL A 17 -13.00 0.71 -20.00
CA VAL A 17 -13.28 -0.69 -20.38
C VAL A 17 -13.58 -1.63 -19.20
N VAL A 18 -13.25 -1.24 -17.97
CA VAL A 18 -13.48 -2.07 -16.78
C VAL A 18 -14.95 -2.00 -16.34
N ALA A 19 -15.51 -3.14 -15.95
CA ALA A 19 -16.89 -3.24 -15.49
C ALA A 19 -17.08 -2.66 -14.08
N ASP A 20 -18.28 -2.14 -13.80
CA ASP A 20 -18.68 -1.79 -12.43
C ASP A 20 -18.66 -3.04 -11.52
N PRO A 21 -18.11 -2.99 -10.29
CA PRO A 21 -17.77 -1.80 -9.51
C PRO A 21 -16.32 -1.33 -9.58
N TRP A 22 -15.49 -1.89 -10.46
CA TRP A 22 -14.06 -1.57 -10.49
C TRP A 22 -13.80 -0.10 -10.82
N ARG A 23 -12.80 0.47 -10.15
CA ARG A 23 -12.33 1.84 -10.36
C ARG A 23 -10.82 1.84 -10.40
N VAL A 24 -10.25 2.75 -11.19
CA VAL A 24 -8.82 3.07 -11.10
C VAL A 24 -8.62 4.01 -9.92
N VAL A 25 -7.76 3.63 -8.98
CA VAL A 25 -7.36 4.44 -7.82
C VAL A 25 -5.85 4.37 -7.72
N ALA A 26 -5.18 5.53 -7.73
CA ALA A 26 -3.75 5.64 -7.99
C ALA A 26 -3.37 4.88 -9.28
N ASP A 27 -2.52 3.86 -9.20
CA ASP A 27 -2.04 3.03 -10.30
C ASP A 27 -2.70 1.64 -10.36
N LYS A 28 -3.79 1.40 -9.60
CA LYS A 28 -4.41 0.08 -9.44
C LYS A 28 -5.89 0.06 -9.80
N LEU A 29 -6.37 -1.10 -10.22
CA LEU A 29 -7.80 -1.40 -10.29
C LEU A 29 -8.26 -1.95 -8.95
N VAL A 30 -9.33 -1.37 -8.41
CA VAL A 30 -9.85 -1.75 -7.09
C VAL A 30 -11.35 -1.97 -7.11
N ALA A 31 -11.82 -2.96 -6.36
CA ALA A 31 -13.24 -3.26 -6.16
C ALA A 31 -13.49 -3.90 -4.79
N ALA A 32 -14.73 -3.80 -4.31
CA ALA A 32 -15.15 -4.50 -3.11
C ALA A 32 -16.56 -5.07 -3.28
N TYR A 33 -16.78 -6.27 -2.75
CA TYR A 33 -18.04 -6.98 -2.83
C TYR A 33 -18.54 -7.34 -1.42
N ARG A 34 -19.83 -7.17 -1.20
CA ARG A 34 -20.51 -7.58 0.03
C ARG A 34 -20.84 -9.07 -0.05
N THR A 35 -20.27 -9.85 0.85
CA THR A 35 -20.49 -11.31 0.94
C THR A 35 -21.44 -11.68 2.07
N GLY A 36 -21.57 -10.81 3.08
CA GLY A 36 -22.49 -10.98 4.22
C GLY A 36 -22.08 -12.03 5.25
N SER A 37 -21.07 -12.86 4.94
CA SER A 37 -20.47 -13.83 5.85
C SER A 37 -19.09 -14.26 5.34
N MET A 38 -18.24 -14.72 6.27
CA MET A 38 -16.89 -15.16 5.94
C MET A 38 -16.89 -16.41 5.07
N VAL A 39 -17.88 -17.30 5.23
CA VAL A 39 -18.04 -18.51 4.41
C VAL A 39 -18.35 -18.16 2.96
N ARG A 40 -19.32 -17.27 2.70
CA ARG A 40 -19.57 -16.78 1.32
C ARG A 40 -18.38 -16.01 0.75
N GLY A 41 -17.64 -15.29 1.59
CA GLY A 41 -16.40 -14.64 1.19
C GLY A 41 -15.35 -15.64 0.73
N LEU A 42 -15.13 -16.71 1.50
CA LEU A 42 -14.20 -17.79 1.13
C LEU A 42 -14.61 -18.49 -0.18
N GLU A 43 -15.90 -18.79 -0.37
CA GLU A 43 -16.42 -19.37 -1.62
C GLU A 43 -16.17 -18.46 -2.83
N PHE A 44 -16.34 -17.15 -2.66
CA PHE A 44 -16.06 -16.16 -3.70
C PHE A 44 -14.57 -16.11 -4.02
N VAL A 45 -13.71 -16.04 -2.99
CA VAL A 45 -12.25 -16.04 -3.15
C VAL A 45 -11.77 -17.31 -3.85
N ALA A 46 -12.30 -18.49 -3.51
CA ALA A 46 -11.93 -19.73 -4.20
C ALA A 46 -12.18 -19.66 -5.72
N LYS A 47 -13.34 -19.13 -6.14
CA LYS A 47 -13.65 -18.94 -7.56
C LYS A 47 -12.77 -17.89 -8.24
N ILE A 48 -12.41 -16.83 -7.51
CA ILE A 48 -11.45 -15.82 -8.00
C ILE A 48 -10.09 -16.47 -8.24
N VAL A 49 -9.61 -17.27 -7.29
CA VAL A 49 -8.33 -17.99 -7.39
C VAL A 49 -8.34 -18.92 -8.60
N ASP A 50 -9.40 -19.71 -8.81
CA ASP A 50 -9.51 -20.56 -10.00
C ASP A 50 -9.37 -19.75 -11.31
N ALA A 51 -10.02 -18.58 -11.38
CA ALA A 51 -9.93 -17.70 -12.55
C ALA A 51 -8.56 -17.02 -12.69
N ALA A 52 -7.91 -16.69 -11.57
CA ALA A 52 -6.58 -16.10 -11.54
C ALA A 52 -5.50 -17.11 -12.00
N GLU A 53 -5.60 -18.37 -11.55
CA GLU A 53 -4.73 -19.46 -11.99
C GLU A 53 -4.86 -19.75 -13.49
N GLU A 54 -6.09 -19.72 -14.03
CA GLU A 54 -6.31 -19.85 -15.48
C GLU A 54 -5.69 -18.68 -16.27
N ALA A 55 -5.68 -17.48 -15.68
CA ALA A 55 -5.16 -16.27 -16.29
C ALA A 55 -3.64 -16.08 -16.14
N ASP A 56 -2.97 -16.83 -15.26
CA ASP A 56 -1.61 -16.54 -14.77
C ASP A 56 -1.46 -15.05 -14.38
N HIS A 57 -2.44 -14.57 -13.62
CA HIS A 57 -2.52 -13.19 -13.14
C HIS A 57 -3.36 -13.17 -11.87
N HIS A 58 -2.84 -12.61 -10.79
CA HIS A 58 -3.43 -12.76 -9.46
C HIS A 58 -3.80 -11.41 -8.85
N PRO A 59 -5.00 -11.28 -8.24
CA PRO A 59 -5.33 -10.11 -7.45
C PRO A 59 -4.74 -10.21 -6.04
N ASP A 60 -4.50 -9.06 -5.42
CA ASP A 60 -4.43 -8.98 -3.97
C ASP A 60 -5.84 -9.08 -3.40
N VAL A 61 -6.01 -9.91 -2.36
CA VAL A 61 -7.32 -10.23 -1.77
C VAL A 61 -7.30 -9.96 -0.27
N ASP A 62 -8.14 -9.03 0.18
CA ASP A 62 -8.46 -8.81 1.60
C ASP A 62 -9.86 -9.37 1.90
N LEU A 63 -9.88 -10.56 2.52
CA LEU A 63 -11.09 -11.22 2.99
C LEU A 63 -11.41 -10.78 4.43
N ARG A 64 -12.51 -10.04 4.57
CA ARG A 64 -13.06 -9.63 5.86
C ARG A 64 -14.37 -10.38 6.15
N TYR A 65 -14.86 -10.27 7.38
CA TYR A 65 -16.04 -11.03 7.82
C TYR A 65 -17.25 -10.94 6.87
N GLY A 66 -17.55 -9.77 6.32
CA GLY A 66 -18.73 -9.58 5.45
C GLY A 66 -18.42 -9.01 4.06
N SER A 67 -17.14 -8.91 3.70
CA SER A 67 -16.69 -8.29 2.45
C SER A 67 -15.40 -8.91 1.93
N VAL A 68 -15.21 -8.82 0.62
CA VAL A 68 -13.96 -9.13 -0.07
C VAL A 68 -13.53 -7.88 -0.82
N HIS A 69 -12.34 -7.39 -0.54
CA HIS A 69 -11.71 -6.25 -1.20
C HIS A 69 -10.60 -6.76 -2.11
N LEU A 70 -10.54 -6.22 -3.32
CA LEU A 70 -9.68 -6.71 -4.38
C LEU A 70 -8.89 -5.57 -4.98
N THR A 71 -7.61 -5.84 -5.24
CA THR A 71 -6.72 -4.94 -5.95
C THR A 71 -6.05 -5.70 -7.08
N LEU A 72 -5.95 -5.08 -8.26
CA LEU A 72 -5.31 -5.62 -9.45
C LEU A 72 -4.31 -4.59 -10.00
N THR A 73 -3.09 -5.06 -10.21
CA THR A 73 -2.05 -4.40 -10.99
C THR A 73 -1.10 -5.46 -11.54
N THR A 74 -0.43 -5.17 -12.65
CA THR A 74 0.59 -6.07 -13.19
C THR A 74 1.94 -5.78 -12.55
N HIS A 75 2.26 -6.48 -11.45
CA HIS A 75 3.48 -6.26 -10.66
C HIS A 75 4.77 -6.23 -11.49
N SER A 76 4.93 -7.16 -12.44
CA SER A 76 6.12 -7.23 -13.28
C SER A 76 6.29 -6.04 -14.23
N ALA A 77 5.19 -5.35 -14.54
CA ALA A 77 5.17 -4.18 -15.41
C ALA A 77 5.10 -2.87 -14.63
N HIS A 78 4.89 -2.92 -13.31
CA HIS A 78 4.70 -1.76 -12.44
C HIS A 78 3.62 -0.78 -12.94
N GLN A 79 2.58 -1.30 -13.61
CA GLN A 79 1.48 -0.52 -14.20
C GLN A 79 0.28 -1.40 -14.56
N LEU A 80 -0.85 -0.77 -14.87
CA LEU A 80 -2.04 -1.44 -15.39
C LEU A 80 -1.79 -2.02 -16.79
N THR A 81 -2.32 -3.21 -17.03
CA THR A 81 -2.35 -3.85 -18.35
C THR A 81 -3.73 -4.39 -18.70
N GLU A 82 -3.90 -4.86 -19.93
CA GLU A 82 -5.13 -5.54 -20.36
C GLU A 82 -5.40 -6.83 -19.56
N ALA A 83 -4.39 -7.42 -18.90
CA ALA A 83 -4.59 -8.58 -18.01
C ALA A 83 -5.37 -8.19 -16.74
N ASP A 84 -5.10 -7.01 -16.17
CA ASP A 84 -5.82 -6.49 -15.01
C ASP A 84 -7.30 -6.28 -15.31
N VAL A 85 -7.59 -5.62 -16.43
CA VAL A 85 -8.98 -5.39 -16.89
C VAL A 85 -9.69 -6.71 -17.16
N ALA A 86 -9.03 -7.64 -17.85
CA ALA A 86 -9.64 -8.92 -18.20
C ALA A 86 -10.04 -9.72 -16.94
N LEU A 87 -9.15 -9.79 -15.95
CA LEU A 87 -9.43 -10.48 -14.70
C LEU A 87 -10.48 -9.74 -13.86
N ALA A 88 -10.43 -8.41 -13.77
CA ALA A 88 -11.47 -7.60 -13.12
C ALA A 88 -12.88 -7.87 -13.69
N ASN A 89 -12.99 -7.93 -15.01
CA ASN A 89 -14.24 -8.22 -15.71
C ASN A 89 -14.69 -9.67 -15.47
N ARG A 90 -13.76 -10.64 -15.43
CA ARG A 90 -14.07 -12.02 -15.07
C ARG A 90 -14.60 -12.14 -13.65
N ILE A 91 -13.95 -11.49 -12.69
CA ILE A 91 -14.38 -11.46 -11.28
C ILE A 91 -15.78 -10.84 -11.14
N THR A 92 -16.07 -9.78 -11.91
CA THR A 92 -17.40 -9.17 -11.95
C THR A 92 -18.47 -10.18 -12.40
N GLY A 93 -18.16 -11.03 -13.39
CA GLY A 93 -19.02 -12.14 -13.80
C GLY A 93 -19.25 -13.16 -12.69
N ILE A 94 -18.19 -13.57 -11.99
CA ILE A 94 -18.27 -14.51 -10.85
C ILE A 94 -19.15 -13.92 -9.73
N ALA A 95 -18.98 -12.64 -9.42
CA ALA A 95 -19.80 -11.97 -8.41
C ALA A 95 -21.29 -11.96 -8.79
N ALA A 96 -21.61 -11.73 -10.07
CA ALA A 96 -22.97 -11.79 -10.58
C ALA A 96 -23.56 -13.21 -10.50
N GLU A 97 -22.80 -14.25 -10.86
CA GLU A 97 -23.20 -15.66 -10.72
C GLU A 97 -23.54 -16.03 -9.27
N MET A 98 -22.83 -15.44 -8.31
CA MET A 98 -23.05 -15.63 -6.87
C MET A 98 -24.10 -14.69 -6.26
N ALA A 99 -24.70 -13.81 -7.06
CA ALA A 99 -25.60 -12.74 -6.62
C ALA A 99 -25.00 -11.87 -5.50
N LEU A 100 -23.72 -11.50 -5.63
CA LEU A 100 -23.05 -10.58 -4.73
C LEU A 100 -23.32 -9.12 -5.14
N GLU A 101 -23.56 -8.28 -4.15
CA GLU A 101 -23.69 -6.84 -4.35
C GLU A 101 -22.32 -6.18 -4.25
N LYS A 102 -22.10 -5.11 -5.03
CA LYS A 102 -20.96 -4.24 -4.81
C LYS A 102 -21.06 -3.58 -3.43
N LEU A 103 -19.93 -3.39 -2.77
CA LEU A 103 -19.88 -2.56 -1.58
C LEU A 103 -20.05 -1.09 -2.00
N ALA A 104 -20.95 -0.36 -1.34
CA ALA A 104 -21.27 1.03 -1.69
C ALA A 104 -20.16 2.03 -1.30
N ASP A 105 -19.30 1.64 -0.36
CA ASP A 105 -18.22 2.50 0.10
C ASP A 105 -17.17 2.65 -1.01
N PRO A 106 -16.74 3.89 -1.33
CA PRO A 106 -15.73 4.10 -2.33
C PRO A 106 -14.44 3.41 -1.88
N VAL A 107 -13.81 2.65 -2.77
CA VAL A 107 -12.45 2.20 -2.52
C VAL A 107 -11.54 3.43 -2.64
N THR A 108 -10.75 3.68 -1.61
CA THR A 108 -9.83 4.81 -1.52
C THR A 108 -8.41 4.30 -1.32
N ALA A 109 -7.44 5.06 -1.81
CA ALA A 109 -6.04 4.90 -1.46
C ALA A 109 -5.58 6.14 -0.69
N ILE A 110 -4.69 5.92 0.27
CA ILE A 110 -3.96 6.98 0.97
C ILE A 110 -2.51 6.85 0.54
N GLU A 111 -1.89 7.97 0.21
CA GLU A 111 -0.46 8.11 -0.02
C GLU A 111 0.05 9.20 0.91
N LEU A 112 1.26 9.04 1.41
CA LEU A 112 1.85 9.97 2.36
C LEU A 112 2.99 10.72 1.66
N ALA A 113 2.90 12.04 1.62
CA ALA A 113 3.90 12.90 1.02
C ALA A 113 4.80 13.50 2.11
N ILE A 114 6.12 13.41 1.90
CA ILE A 114 7.11 14.08 2.75
C ILE A 114 7.76 15.19 1.94
N ASP A 115 7.58 16.43 2.38
CA ASP A 115 8.25 17.60 1.79
C ASP A 115 9.76 17.54 2.14
N ALA A 116 10.63 17.65 1.13
CA ALA A 116 12.08 17.50 1.32
C ALA A 116 12.89 18.49 0.46
N MET A 117 13.95 19.07 1.05
CA MET A 117 14.95 19.86 0.35
C MET A 117 16.01 18.99 -0.32
N ASP A 118 16.42 17.89 0.31
CA ASP A 118 17.36 16.89 -0.22
C ASP A 118 16.77 15.47 -0.06
N ILE A 119 16.02 15.05 -1.08
CA ILE A 119 15.41 13.71 -1.14
C ILE A 119 16.48 12.62 -0.95
N GLY A 120 17.66 12.79 -1.54
CA GLY A 120 18.74 11.80 -1.46
C GLY A 120 19.29 11.61 -0.05
N ALA A 121 19.27 12.67 0.76
CA ALA A 121 19.72 12.63 2.15
C ALA A 121 18.69 11.97 3.09
N ILE A 122 17.39 12.20 2.90
CA ILE A 122 16.36 11.71 3.84
C ILE A 122 15.73 10.37 3.44
N ARG A 123 15.65 10.05 2.14
CA ARG A 123 14.96 8.85 1.65
C ARG A 123 15.51 7.54 2.25
N PRO A 124 16.84 7.34 2.39
CA PRO A 124 17.37 6.13 3.03
C PRO A 124 16.88 5.92 4.47
N PHE A 125 16.67 7.00 5.23
CA PHE A 125 16.11 6.93 6.59
C PHE A 125 14.69 6.38 6.56
N TRP A 126 13.83 6.94 5.70
CA TRP A 126 12.44 6.52 5.57
C TRP A 126 12.29 5.10 5.03
N GLN A 127 13.15 4.72 4.08
CA GLN A 127 13.22 3.35 3.59
C GLN A 127 13.57 2.38 4.72
N ALA A 128 14.60 2.71 5.51
CA ALA A 128 15.04 1.89 6.62
C ALA A 128 13.96 1.78 7.71
N VAL A 129 13.37 2.89 8.15
CA VAL A 129 12.42 2.91 9.28
C VAL A 129 11.08 2.24 8.93
N LEU A 130 10.58 2.41 7.72
CA LEU A 130 9.34 1.77 7.25
C LEU A 130 9.57 0.32 6.82
N GLY A 131 10.81 -0.05 6.47
CA GLY A 131 11.14 -1.36 5.90
C GLY A 131 10.59 -1.49 4.48
N TYR A 132 10.52 -0.37 3.77
CA TYR A 132 9.94 -0.28 2.43
C TYR A 132 10.97 -0.58 1.33
N SER A 133 10.47 -0.84 0.13
CA SER A 133 11.28 -0.99 -1.08
C SER A 133 10.96 0.13 -2.08
N ASP A 134 11.76 0.26 -3.15
CA ASP A 134 11.47 1.21 -4.22
C ASP A 134 10.07 0.95 -4.80
N GLY A 135 9.28 2.03 -4.95
CA GLY A 135 7.94 1.99 -5.53
C GLY A 135 7.92 1.89 -7.06
N ASN A 136 6.72 1.95 -7.63
CA ASN A 136 6.50 1.87 -9.07
C ASN A 136 6.79 3.22 -9.75
N ASP A 137 6.54 4.33 -9.03
CA ASP A 137 6.75 5.67 -9.55
C ASP A 137 8.22 6.12 -9.38
N LYS A 138 8.94 6.04 -10.50
CA LYS A 138 10.35 6.44 -10.57
C LYS A 138 10.56 7.95 -10.57
N GLU A 139 9.52 8.74 -10.84
CA GLU A 139 9.60 10.20 -10.85
C GLU A 139 9.42 10.78 -9.43
N LEU A 140 8.60 10.13 -8.60
CA LEU A 140 8.26 10.61 -7.25
C LEU A 140 9.17 10.08 -6.11
N ALA A 141 10.29 9.43 -6.44
CA ALA A 141 11.19 8.80 -5.49
C ALA A 141 10.46 7.89 -4.47
N GLU A 142 9.39 7.22 -4.93
CA GLU A 142 8.44 6.48 -4.11
C GLU A 142 9.08 5.33 -3.30
N LEU A 143 8.53 5.09 -2.12
CA LEU A 143 8.74 3.91 -1.29
C LEU A 143 7.40 3.19 -1.05
N ALA A 144 7.38 1.87 -1.23
CA ALA A 144 6.19 1.04 -1.05
C ALA A 144 6.42 -0.09 -0.03
N ASP A 145 5.37 -0.43 0.72
CA ASP A 145 5.34 -1.62 1.57
C ASP A 145 5.50 -2.87 0.70
N PRO A 146 6.54 -3.70 0.88
CA PRO A 146 6.74 -4.92 0.10
C PRO A 146 5.57 -5.91 0.25
N ALA A 147 4.80 -5.82 1.35
CA ALA A 147 3.60 -6.63 1.57
C ALA A 147 2.32 -5.98 1.01
N GLY A 148 2.38 -4.74 0.50
CA GLY A 148 1.24 -4.03 -0.08
C GLY A 148 0.10 -3.71 0.89
N ARG A 149 0.35 -3.72 2.21
CA ARG A 149 -0.68 -3.53 3.25
C ARG A 149 -0.79 -2.08 3.72
N LEU A 150 0.33 -1.36 3.71
CA LEU A 150 0.39 0.02 4.17
C LEU A 150 0.46 1.02 2.99
N PRO A 151 0.03 2.28 3.20
CA PRO A 151 0.20 3.37 2.24
C PRO A 151 1.64 3.51 1.72
N SER A 152 1.79 3.90 0.45
CA SER A 152 3.08 4.33 -0.08
C SER A 152 3.49 5.68 0.51
N VAL A 153 4.80 5.91 0.54
CA VAL A 153 5.41 7.18 0.95
C VAL A 153 6.20 7.73 -0.24
N TRP A 154 5.98 8.99 -0.59
CA TRP A 154 6.70 9.66 -1.67
C TRP A 154 7.27 11.00 -1.20
N PHE A 155 8.28 11.50 -1.91
CA PHE A 155 9.03 12.69 -1.51
C PHE A 155 8.79 13.83 -2.48
N GLN A 156 8.32 14.95 -1.95
CA GLN A 156 8.09 16.15 -2.72
C GLN A 156 9.31 17.07 -2.63
N GLN A 157 10.00 17.27 -3.75
CA GLN A 157 11.11 18.23 -3.83
C GLN A 157 10.61 19.66 -3.54
N MET A 158 11.33 20.35 -2.66
CA MET A 158 11.07 21.73 -2.27
C MET A 158 12.23 22.65 -2.67
N ASP A 159 11.91 23.90 -3.02
CA ASP A 159 12.91 24.95 -3.30
C ASP A 159 13.19 25.85 -2.07
N GLU A 160 12.27 25.86 -1.11
CA GLU A 160 12.38 26.63 0.13
C GLU A 160 11.90 25.79 1.34
N PRO A 161 12.58 25.89 2.50
CA PRO A 161 12.23 25.11 3.68
C PRO A 161 10.88 25.54 4.27
N ARG A 162 10.16 24.58 4.85
CA ARG A 162 8.85 24.79 5.51
C ARG A 162 8.99 24.71 7.04
N PRO A 163 9.28 25.83 7.74
CA PRO A 163 9.79 25.82 9.12
C PRO A 163 8.81 25.37 10.22
N GLN A 164 7.52 25.13 9.94
CA GLN A 164 6.51 24.78 10.94
C GLN A 164 5.56 23.64 10.52
N ARG A 165 5.86 22.92 9.43
CA ARG A 165 4.86 22.06 8.77
C ARG A 165 4.75 20.63 9.31
N ASN A 166 5.70 20.14 10.11
CA ASN A 166 5.54 18.85 10.80
C ASN A 166 4.82 18.99 12.14
N ARG A 167 3.50 19.12 12.09
CA ARG A 167 2.61 18.93 13.25
C ARG A 167 1.89 17.58 13.21
N ILE A 168 2.28 16.72 12.28
CA ILE A 168 1.80 15.36 12.09
C ILE A 168 3.04 14.48 12.23
N HIS A 169 2.99 13.45 13.06
CA HIS A 169 3.98 12.38 13.12
C HIS A 169 3.32 11.05 12.81
N PHE A 170 4.12 10.09 12.36
CA PHE A 170 3.70 8.72 12.14
C PHE A 170 3.99 7.90 13.39
N ASP A 171 3.02 7.10 13.83
CA ASP A 171 3.25 6.08 14.86
C ASP A 171 3.34 4.72 14.16
N LEU A 172 4.56 4.23 13.96
CA LEU A 172 4.80 2.91 13.39
C LEU A 172 4.88 1.87 14.51
N CYS A 173 3.79 1.13 14.69
CA CYS A 173 3.74 0.02 15.65
C CYS A 173 4.38 -1.23 15.05
N LEU A 174 5.47 -1.69 15.66
CA LEU A 174 6.26 -2.84 15.22
C LEU A 174 6.17 -4.00 16.24
N PRO A 175 6.46 -5.24 15.80
CA PRO A 175 6.82 -6.31 16.74
C PRO A 175 7.97 -5.86 17.65
N HIS A 176 7.81 -6.11 18.95
CA HIS A 176 8.76 -5.66 19.98
C HIS A 176 10.21 -6.16 19.78
N ASP A 177 10.38 -7.27 19.09
CA ASP A 177 11.63 -7.95 18.78
C ASP A 177 12.30 -7.43 17.50
N GLU A 178 11.60 -6.64 16.67
CA GLU A 178 12.14 -6.02 15.47
C GLU A 178 12.53 -4.55 15.65
N VAL A 179 12.03 -3.88 16.71
CA VAL A 179 12.15 -2.43 16.88
C VAL A 179 13.60 -1.94 16.95
N HIS A 180 14.50 -2.71 17.59
CA HIS A 180 15.90 -2.31 17.76
C HIS A 180 16.69 -2.40 16.45
N GLU A 181 16.46 -3.44 15.64
CA GLU A 181 17.05 -3.53 14.31
C GLU A 181 16.60 -2.36 13.45
N ARG A 182 15.30 -2.04 13.50
CA ARG A 182 14.72 -0.93 12.74
C ARG A 182 15.30 0.43 13.15
N LEU A 183 15.41 0.66 14.45
CA LEU A 183 16.00 1.87 15.02
C LEU A 183 17.46 2.04 14.57
N GLN A 184 18.27 0.98 14.65
CA GLN A 184 19.69 1.04 14.25
C GLN A 184 19.86 1.26 12.74
N ALA A 185 19.02 0.64 11.91
CA ALA A 185 19.02 0.87 10.47
C ALA A 185 18.71 2.34 10.14
N ALA A 186 17.71 2.93 10.81
CA ALA A 186 17.34 4.33 10.63
C ALA A 186 18.46 5.30 11.05
N ILE A 187 19.12 5.05 12.19
CA ILE A 187 20.29 5.86 12.61
C ILE A 187 21.45 5.74 11.62
N THR A 188 21.74 4.53 11.14
CA THR A 188 22.80 4.28 10.16
C THR A 188 22.54 5.01 8.85
N ALA A 189 21.27 5.16 8.46
CA ALA A 189 20.83 5.91 7.29
C ALA A 189 20.88 7.44 7.46
N GLY A 190 21.39 7.95 8.59
CA GLY A 190 21.54 9.38 8.86
C GLY A 190 20.48 9.98 9.78
N GLY A 191 19.56 9.17 10.32
CA GLY A 191 18.56 9.59 11.29
C GLY A 191 19.13 9.92 12.67
N GLN A 192 18.36 10.69 13.44
CA GLN A 192 18.67 11.06 14.82
C GLN A 192 17.62 10.48 15.76
N LEU A 193 18.07 9.87 16.86
CA LEU A 193 17.21 9.55 17.99
C LEU A 193 16.98 10.84 18.80
N LEU A 194 15.73 11.33 18.79
CA LEU A 194 15.34 12.53 19.52
C LEU A 194 14.99 12.23 20.98
N SER A 195 14.34 11.09 21.24
CA SER A 195 14.01 10.66 22.61
C SER A 195 13.81 9.14 22.70
N ASP A 196 14.36 8.54 23.75
CA ASP A 196 14.11 7.17 24.22
C ASP A 196 13.47 7.12 25.61
N GLU A 197 13.01 8.27 26.13
CA GLU A 197 12.44 8.40 27.48
C GLU A 197 11.26 7.44 27.72
N PHE A 198 10.59 7.02 26.66
CA PHE A 198 9.40 6.17 26.71
C PHE A 198 9.66 4.71 26.37
N ALA A 199 10.91 4.33 26.19
CA ALA A 199 11.28 2.93 25.96
C ALA A 199 10.83 2.02 27.13
N PRO A 200 10.41 0.77 26.85
CA PRO A 200 10.32 0.13 25.53
C PRO A 200 9.00 0.39 24.77
N ALA A 201 8.13 1.28 25.27
CA ALA A 201 6.85 1.55 24.63
C ALA A 201 7.01 2.29 23.30
N TRP A 202 7.81 3.36 23.25
CA TRP A 202 8.18 3.99 21.99
C TRP A 202 9.48 4.82 22.04
N TRP A 203 10.00 5.10 20.85
CA TRP A 203 11.15 5.98 20.59
C TRP A 203 10.77 7.02 19.56
N ILE A 204 11.33 8.23 19.68
CA ILE A 204 11.12 9.33 18.72
C ILE A 204 12.38 9.50 17.89
N LEU A 205 12.25 9.38 16.56
CA LEU A 205 13.33 9.59 15.61
C LEU A 205 12.99 10.75 14.67
N ALA A 206 14.01 11.35 14.08
CA ALA A 206 13.86 12.27 12.96
C ALA A 206 14.89 12.03 11.85
N ASP A 207 14.51 12.36 10.62
CA ASP A 207 15.46 12.48 9.51
C ASP A 207 16.32 13.75 9.61
N SER A 208 17.21 13.96 8.63
CA SER A 208 18.12 15.11 8.62
C SER A 208 17.44 16.47 8.41
N GLU A 209 16.18 16.50 7.99
CA GLU A 209 15.37 17.72 7.83
C GLU A 209 14.39 17.95 8.99
N GLY A 210 14.35 17.04 9.96
CA GLY A 210 13.51 17.13 11.15
C GLY A 210 12.10 16.56 10.98
N ASN A 211 11.86 15.71 9.99
CA ASN A 211 10.60 14.96 9.90
C ASN A 211 10.58 13.84 10.95
N GLU A 212 9.59 13.88 11.85
CA GLU A 212 9.51 13.01 13.03
C GLU A 212 8.67 11.73 12.80
N ILE A 213 9.10 10.62 13.41
CA ILE A 213 8.38 9.35 13.47
C ILE A 213 8.57 8.69 14.85
N CYS A 214 7.50 8.09 15.38
CA CYS A 214 7.56 7.24 16.55
C CYS A 214 7.65 5.77 16.14
N LEU A 215 8.61 5.04 16.70
CA LEU A 215 8.62 3.58 16.66
C LEU A 215 7.97 3.07 17.94
N CYS A 216 6.82 2.42 17.83
CA CYS A 216 6.03 1.97 18.96
C CYS A 216 6.02 0.45 19.06
N THR A 217 5.94 -0.09 20.27
CA THR A 217 5.68 -1.51 20.51
C THR A 217 4.43 -1.67 21.36
N TRP A 218 3.97 -2.92 21.54
CA TRP A 218 2.88 -3.22 22.47
C TRP A 218 3.31 -3.17 23.94
N GLN A 219 4.61 -3.04 24.22
CA GLN A 219 5.15 -3.04 25.59
C GLN A 219 4.83 -1.73 26.30
N GLU A 220 4.73 -1.78 27.63
CA GLU A 220 4.57 -0.58 28.46
C GLU A 220 5.94 0.04 28.77
N LYS A 221 5.93 1.35 29.06
CA LYS A 221 7.13 2.06 29.52
C LYS A 221 7.58 1.45 30.84
N THR A 222 8.88 1.22 30.99
CA THR A 222 9.47 0.86 32.29
C THR A 222 9.62 2.09 33.16
N ASP A 223 9.25 1.97 34.45
CA ASP A 223 9.38 3.01 35.48
C ASP A 223 10.82 3.53 35.66
#